data_AF-A0A099ZV71-F1
#
_entry.id   AF-A0A099ZV71-F1
#
_cell.length_a   1.000
_cell.length_b   1.000
_cell.length_c   1.000
_cell.angle_alpha   90.00
_cell.angle_beta   90.00
_cell.angle_gamma   90.00
#
_symmetry.space_group_name_H-M   'P 1'
#
loop_
_entity.id
_entity.type
_entity.pdbx_description
1 polymer ?
#
loop_
_entity_poly.entity_id
_entity_poly.type
_entity_poly.pdbx_seq_one_letter_code
_entity_poly.pdbx_strand_id
1 'polypeptide(L)' 'VLSVQESPYVMMKKNHEMLEGNDRYEGYCVDLATEIAKHCGFKYKLTIVGDGKYGARDADTKIWNGMVGELVYG' A
#
# COMPACT_ATOMS: atom_id res chain seq x y z
N VAL A 1 5.27 -2.76 -1.68
CA VAL A 1 4.82 -1.72 -0.73
C VAL A 1 3.33 -1.92 -0.52
N LEU A 2 2.91 -2.13 0.72
CA LEU A 2 1.51 -2.30 1.09
C LEU A 2 0.97 -0.97 1.61
N SER A 3 -0.22 -0.59 1.19
CA SER A 3 -0.90 0.60 1.70
C SER A 3 -2.41 0.39 1.81
N VAL A 4 -3.04 1.15 2.70
CA VAL A 4 -4.49 1.37 2.70
C VAL A 4 -4.80 2.53 1.75
N GLN A 5 -5.98 2.51 1.13
CA GLN A 5 -6.48 3.61 0.31
C GLN A 5 -7.13 4.66 1.23
N GLU A 6 -6.44 5.78 1.41
CA GLU A 6 -6.89 6.86 2.29
C GLU A 6 -6.49 8.21 1.70
N SER A 7 -7.45 9.11 1.53
CA SER A 7 -7.16 10.46 1.04
C SER A 7 -6.56 11.33 2.14
N PRO A 8 -5.52 12.14 1.86
CA PRO A 8 -4.83 12.35 0.58
C PRO A 8 -3.55 11.51 0.40
N TYR A 9 -3.38 10.44 1.18
CA TYR A 9 -2.15 9.64 1.26
C TYR A 9 -1.98 8.67 0.08
N VAL A 10 -3.00 7.85 -0.21
CA VAL A 10 -3.05 6.93 -1.36
C VAL A 10 -4.47 6.89 -1.90
N MET A 11 -4.62 7.29 -3.15
CA MET A 11 -5.87 7.39 -3.88
C MET A 11 -5.72 6.73 -5.25
N MET A 12 -6.84 6.36 -5.88
CA MET A 12 -6.84 5.95 -7.28
C MET A 12 -7.02 7.17 -8.16
N LYS A 13 -6.23 7.26 -9.23
CA LYS A 13 -6.41 8.32 -10.25
C LYS A 13 -7.76 8.16 -10.94
N LYS A 14 -8.35 9.26 -11.39
CA LYS A 14 -9.64 9.24 -12.12
C LYS A 14 -9.63 8.35 -13.36
N ASN A 15 -8.48 8.25 -14.04
CA ASN A 15 -8.28 7.42 -15.23
C ASN A 15 -7.52 6.11 -14.91
N HIS A 16 -7.62 5.59 -13.68
CA HIS A 16 -6.88 4.39 -13.27
C HIS A 16 -7.12 3.16 -14.15
N GLU A 17 -8.27 3.07 -14.84
CA GLU A 17 -8.58 1.98 -15.78
C GLU A 17 -7.71 2.00 -17.04
N MET A 18 -7.18 3.18 -17.40
CA MET A 18 -6.29 3.36 -18.55
C MET A 18 -4.81 3.26 -18.18
N LEU A 19 -4.51 3.06 -16.89
CA LEU A 19 -3.16 3.04 -16.35
C LEU A 19 -2.84 1.65 -15.80
N GLU A 20 -1.56 1.29 -15.75
CA GLU A 20 -1.11 -0.01 -15.26
C GLU A 20 -0.16 0.13 -14.06
N GLY A 21 -0.11 -0.92 -13.24
CA GLY A 21 0.83 -0.99 -12.12
C GLY A 21 0.66 0.14 -11.10
N ASN A 22 1.76 0.83 -10.79
CA ASN A 22 1.83 1.90 -9.81
C ASN A 22 1.20 3.20 -10.31
N ASP A 23 1.13 3.41 -11.63
CA ASP A 23 0.66 4.67 -12.22
C ASP A 23 -0.83 4.91 -11.96
N ARG A 24 -1.57 3.86 -11.59
CA ARG A 24 -2.98 3.89 -11.20
C ARG A 24 -3.23 4.65 -9.90
N TYR A 25 -2.20 4.86 -9.08
CA TYR A 25 -2.31 5.46 -7.76
C TYR A 25 -1.72 6.88 -7.73
N GLU A 26 -2.27 7.73 -6.88
CA GLU A 26 -1.76 9.08 -6.60
C GLU A 26 -1.90 9.42 -5.11
N GLY A 27 -1.13 10.38 -4.62
CA GLY A 27 -1.19 10.83 -3.23
C GLY A 27 0.19 10.93 -2.58
N TYR A 28 0.22 11.49 -1.38
CA TYR A 28 1.46 11.80 -0.67
C TYR A 28 2.39 10.59 -0.49
N CYS A 29 1.85 9.43 -0.12
CA CYS A 29 2.65 8.21 0.09
C CYS A 29 3.13 7.60 -1.23
N VAL A 30 2.43 7.85 -2.34
CA VAL A 30 2.87 7.41 -3.69
C VAL A 30 4.09 8.20 -4.13
N ASP A 31 4.07 9.53 -3.92
CA ASP A 31 5.19 10.41 -4.23
C ASP A 31 6.40 10.07 -3.35
N LEU A 32 6.18 9.89 -2.04
CA LEU A 32 7.22 9.49 -1.10
C LEU A 32 7.86 8.14 -1.48
N ALA A 33 7.05 7.13 -1.81
CA ALA A 33 7.57 5.83 -2.24
C ALA A 33 8.39 5.94 -3.52
N THR A 34 8.00 6.82 -4.44
CA THR A 34 8.75 7.11 -5.67
C THR A 34 10.12 7.70 -5.35
N GLU A 35 10.19 8.69 -4.47
CA GLU A 35 11.46 9.33 -4.07
C GLU A 35 12.38 8.38 -3.30
N ILE A 36 11.83 7.54 -2.41
CA ILE A 36 12.62 6.51 -1.71
C ILE A 36 13.18 5.50 -2.72
N ALA A 37 12.37 5.03 -3.67
CA ALA A 37 12.80 4.07 -4.69
C ALA A 37 13.88 4.66 -5.61
N LYS A 38 13.76 5.94 -5.99
CA LYS A 38 14.78 6.67 -6.74
C LYS A 38 16.09 6.78 -5.96
N HIS A 39 16.01 7.12 -4.68
CA HIS A 39 17.20 7.30 -3.84
C HIS A 39 17.93 5.99 -3.56
N CYS A 40 17.19 4.91 -3.30
CA CYS A 40 17.76 3.61 -2.95
C CYS A 40 17.97 2.67 -4.16
N GLY A 41 17.45 3.02 -5.34
CA GLY A 41 17.67 2.27 -6.58
C GLY A 41 16.93 0.94 -6.69
N PHE A 42 15.76 0.79 -6.06
CA PHE A 42 14.96 -0.43 -6.13
C PHE A 42 13.67 -0.26 -6.94
N LYS A 43 13.16 -1.36 -7.50
CA LYS A 43 11.82 -1.42 -8.08
C LYS A 43 10.81 -1.79 -7.01
N TYR A 44 9.64 -1.16 -7.03
CA TYR A 44 8.55 -1.48 -6.12
C TYR A 44 7.24 -1.63 -6.87
N LYS A 45 6.34 -2.41 -6.26
CA LYS A 45 4.94 -2.50 -6.65
C LYS A 45 4.10 -2.02 -5.48
N LEU A 46 3.15 -1.12 -5.75
CA LEU A 46 2.10 -0.72 -4.82
C LEU A 46 1.02 -1.79 -4.83
N THR A 47 0.69 -2.28 -3.64
CA THR A 47 -0.38 -3.24 -3.42
C THR A 47 -1.31 -2.66 -2.35
N ILE A 48 -2.62 -2.69 -2.60
CA ILE A 48 -3.61 -2.29 -1.61
C ILE A 48 -3.92 -3.49 -0.72
N VAL A 49 -3.95 -3.27 0.59
CA VAL A 49 -4.30 -4.33 1.54
C VAL A 49 -5.75 -4.79 1.30
N GLY A 50 -5.95 -6.10 1.17
CA GLY A 50 -7.23 -6.66 0.73
C GLY A 50 -8.39 -6.45 1.71
N ASP A 51 -8.10 -6.34 3.02
CA ASP A 51 -9.09 -6.12 4.06
C ASP A 51 -9.30 -4.63 4.43
N GLY A 52 -8.53 -3.73 3.82
CA GLY A 52 -8.57 -2.29 4.10
C GLY A 52 -8.10 -1.88 5.49
N LYS A 53 -7.50 -2.78 6.28
CA LYS A 53 -7.12 -2.52 7.68
C LYS A 53 -5.64 -2.19 7.83
N TYR A 54 -5.34 -1.34 8.81
CA TYR A 54 -3.98 -1.06 9.23
C TYR A 54 -3.31 -2.29 9.83
N GLY A 55 -3.99 -2.93 10.79
CA GLY A 55 -3.55 -4.16 11.41
C GLY A 55 -3.95 -4.20 12.88
N ALA A 56 -4.60 -5.28 13.24
CA ALA A 56 -5.01 -5.60 14.60
C ALA A 56 -4.67 -7.06 14.88
N ARG A 57 -4.26 -7.33 16.12
CA ARG A 57 -4.00 -8.68 16.59
C ARG A 57 -5.28 -9.25 17.15
N ASP A 58 -5.71 -10.36 16.58
CA ASP A 58 -6.83 -11.13 17.11
C ASP A 58 -6.49 -11.65 18.52
N ALA A 59 -7.41 -11.48 19.47
CA ALA A 59 -7.14 -11.76 20.88
C ALA A 59 -7.02 -13.27 21.16
N ASP A 60 -7.74 -14.10 20.39
CA ASP A 60 -7.84 -15.54 20.62
C ASP A 60 -6.81 -16.30 19.79
N THR A 61 -6.81 -16.07 18.47
CA THR A 61 -5.92 -16.73 17.51
C THR A 61 -4.51 -16.14 17.51
N LYS A 62 -4.33 -14.94 18.08
CA LYS A 62 -3.07 -14.17 18.07
C LYS A 62 -2.56 -13.79 16.67
N ILE A 63 -3.40 -13.93 15.64
CA ILE A 63 -3.08 -13.63 14.24
C ILE A 63 -3.22 -12.13 13.99
N TRP A 64 -2.28 -11.56 13.22
CA TRP A 64 -2.36 -10.19 12.74
C TRP A 64 -3.11 -10.10 11.41
N ASN A 65 -4.01 -9.13 11.27
CA ASN A 65 -4.65 -8.78 9.99
C ASN A 65 -4.05 -7.48 9.41
N GLY A 66 -4.63 -6.98 8.31
CA GLY A 66 -4.23 -5.71 7.72
C GLY A 66 -2.80 -5.68 7.18
N MET A 67 -2.26 -4.46 7.04
CA MET A 67 -0.89 -4.25 6.61
C MET A 67 0.13 -4.93 7.53
N VAL A 68 -0.15 -5.00 8.84
CA VAL A 68 0.72 -5.70 9.79
C VAL A 68 0.75 -7.20 9.51
N GLY A 69 -0.41 -7.83 9.29
CA GLY A 69 -0.49 -9.26 8.96
C GLY A 69 0.30 -9.61 7.70
N GLU A 70 0.13 -8.83 6.64
CA GLU A 70 0.84 -9.00 5.37
C GLU A 70 2.37 -8.88 5.51
N LEU A 71 2.86 -8.03 6.44
CA LEU A 71 4.30 -7.91 6.72
C LEU A 71 4.84 -8.98 7.66
N VAL A 72 4.01 -9.53 8.56
CA VAL A 72 4.43 -10.56 9.52
C VAL A 72 4.50 -11.94 8.86
N TYR A 73 3.61 -12.22 7.91
CA TYR A 73 3.46 -13.55 7.29
C TYR A 73 3.88 -13.61 5.81
N GLY A 74 4.26 -12.48 5.21
CA GLY A 74 4.85 -12.39 3.86
C GLY A 74 6.35 -12.59 3.85
#